data_AF-A0A0L0UJB0-F1
#
_entry.id   AF-A0A0L0UJB0-F1
#
_cell.length_a   1.000
_cell.length_b   1.000
_cell.length_c   1.000
_cell.angle_alpha   90.00
_cell.angle_beta   90.00
_cell.angle_gamma   90.00
#
_symmetry.space_group_name_H-M   'P 1'
#
loop_
_entity.id
_entity.type
_entity.pdbx_description
1 polymer ?
#
loop_
_entity_poly.entity_id
_entity_poly.type
_entity_poly.pdbx_seq_one_letter_code
_entity_poly.pdbx_strand_id
1 'polypeptide(L)'
;MLSAECSELYDNLEKGSQFSPKHKHKEDHIFDDTSGFAIVINGHSLVHCLAPELESRSLDIASQCKAVICCRVTPLQKALVVELIKRAKKAVTLAIGDGANDVSMIKAAHIGVGISGQEGLQAVLASDYSIAQFRFLERLLLVHG
;
A
#
# COMPACT_ATOMS: atom_id res chain seq x y z
N MET A 1 -12.73 18.05 -21.94
CA MET A 1 -12.59 18.94 -20.78
C MET A 1 -11.63 18.40 -19.71
N LEU A 2 -10.91 17.29 -19.95
CA LEU A 2 -9.90 16.73 -19.02
C LEU A 2 -8.45 16.81 -19.54
N SER A 3 -8.21 17.42 -20.72
CA SER A 3 -6.84 17.53 -21.27
C SER A 3 -6.19 18.90 -21.06
N ALA A 4 -6.94 19.94 -20.70
CA ALA A 4 -6.39 21.29 -20.56
C ALA A 4 -5.61 21.46 -19.25
N GLU A 5 -6.13 20.94 -18.12
CA GLU A 5 -5.48 21.05 -16.81
C GLU A 5 -4.19 20.20 -16.71
N CYS A 6 -4.11 19.10 -17.47
CA CYS A 6 -2.94 18.22 -17.46
C CYS A 6 -1.74 18.82 -18.24
N SER A 7 -2.00 19.65 -19.26
CA SER A 7 -0.94 20.33 -20.01
C SER A 7 -0.33 21.50 -19.23
N GLU A 8 -1.15 22.25 -18.48
CA GLU A 8 -0.65 23.37 -17.66
C GLU A 8 0.28 22.91 -16.53
N LEU A 9 0.05 21.71 -15.97
CA LEU A 9 0.96 21.12 -14.98
C LEU A 9 2.32 20.73 -15.57
N TYR A 10 2.37 20.35 -16.85
CA TYR A 10 3.61 19.99 -17.54
C TYR A 10 4.42 21.22 -17.97
N ASP A 11 3.76 22.28 -18.46
CA ASP A 11 4.43 23.51 -18.92
C ASP A 11 5.09 24.32 -17.79
N ASN A 12 4.60 24.17 -16.56
CA ASN A 12 5.13 24.88 -15.38
C ASN A 12 6.42 24.26 -14.82
N LEU A 13 6.77 23.03 -15.19
CA LEU A 13 8.00 22.35 -14.75
C LEU A 13 9.23 22.76 -15.59
N GLU A 14 9.06 23.24 -16.82
CA GLU A 14 10.18 23.61 -17.69
C GLU A 14 10.64 25.07 -17.57
N LYS A 15 9.84 25.94 -16.95
CA LYS A 15 10.21 27.36 -16.76
C LYS A 15 10.96 27.57 -15.46
N GLY A 16 12.24 27.20 -15.46
CA GLY A 16 13.20 27.66 -14.46
C GLY A 16 13.27 29.18 -14.43
N SER A 17 12.68 29.79 -13.40
CA SER A 17 12.78 31.24 -13.16
C SER A 17 13.50 31.49 -11.84
N GLN A 18 14.62 32.21 -11.94
CA GLN A 18 15.38 32.73 -10.81
C GLN A 18 14.49 33.69 -10.00
N PHE A 19 14.24 33.38 -8.73
CA PHE A 19 13.54 34.28 -7.82
C PHE A 19 14.47 34.70 -6.67
N SER A 20 14.69 36.01 -6.57
CA SER A 20 15.54 36.67 -5.58
C SER A 20 14.90 36.68 -4.18
N PRO A 21 15.66 36.71 -3.07
CA PRO A 21 15.10 36.51 -1.74
C PRO A 21 14.64 37.84 -1.13
N LYS A 22 13.33 38.09 -1.04
CA LYS A 22 12.79 39.14 -0.16
C LYS A 22 11.54 38.67 0.60
N HIS A 23 11.65 38.80 1.92
CA HIS A 23 10.67 38.60 2.98
C HIS A 23 10.27 37.17 3.37
N LYS A 24 10.98 36.66 4.39
CA LYS A 24 10.56 35.53 5.24
C LYS A 24 9.38 35.98 6.12
N HIS A 25 8.16 35.71 5.68
CA HIS A 25 7.09 35.43 6.64
C HIS A 25 7.30 33.99 7.13
N LYS A 26 7.79 33.84 8.36
CA LYS A 26 7.69 32.57 9.07
C LYS A 26 6.22 32.41 9.46
N GLU A 27 5.44 31.81 8.57
CA GLU A 27 4.27 31.09 9.01
C GLU A 27 4.80 29.80 9.64
N ASP A 28 4.88 29.81 10.97
CA ASP A 28 5.05 28.59 11.74
C ASP A 28 3.76 27.78 11.59
N HIS A 29 3.57 27.15 10.42
CA HIS A 29 2.60 26.10 10.27
C HIS A 29 3.05 24.99 11.21
N ILE A 30 2.37 24.88 12.34
CA ILE A 30 2.28 23.65 13.12
C ILE A 30 1.80 22.61 12.11
N PHE A 31 2.75 21.84 11.55
CA PHE A 31 2.40 20.65 10.79
C PHE A 31 1.67 19.76 11.78
N ASP A 32 0.37 19.65 11.58
CA ASP A 32 -0.43 18.67 12.25
C ASP A 32 0.12 17.29 11.85
N ASP A 33 0.86 16.65 12.77
CA ASP A 33 1.47 15.33 12.58
C ASP A 33 0.39 14.26 12.27
N THR A 34 -0.89 14.61 12.46
CA THR A 34 -2.04 13.80 12.01
C THR A 34 -2.42 13.96 10.54
N SER A 35 -1.97 14.99 9.84
CA SER A 35 -2.19 15.13 8.38
C SER A 35 -1.43 14.05 7.60
N GLY A 36 -2.09 13.41 6.65
CA GLY A 36 -1.46 12.38 5.81
C GLY A 36 -2.41 11.88 4.74
N PHE A 37 -1.84 11.36 3.66
CA PHE A 37 -2.61 10.92 2.50
C PHE A 37 -2.97 9.44 2.60
N ALA A 38 -4.10 9.08 2.00
CA ALA A 38 -4.46 7.71 1.72
C ALA A 38 -4.80 7.59 0.23
N ILE A 39 -4.48 6.44 -0.36
CA ILE A 39 -4.82 6.15 -1.76
C ILE A 39 -5.77 4.96 -1.83
N VAL A 40 -6.77 5.06 -2.70
CA VAL A 40 -7.70 3.98 -3.02
C VAL A 40 -7.53 3.62 -4.49
N ILE A 41 -7.25 2.34 -4.78
CA ILE A 41 -6.96 1.84 -6.13
C ILE A 41 -7.86 0.64 -6.40
N ASN A 42 -8.59 0.65 -7.50
CA ASN A 42 -9.39 -0.52 -7.90
C ASN A 42 -8.52 -1.58 -8.61
N GLY A 43 -9.02 -2.81 -8.72
CA GLY A 43 -8.28 -3.92 -9.35
C GLY A 43 -7.89 -3.68 -10.81
N HIS A 44 -8.67 -2.92 -11.59
CA HIS A 44 -8.30 -2.59 -12.98
C HIS A 44 -7.13 -1.60 -13.03
N SER A 45 -7.19 -0.51 -12.26
CA SER A 45 -6.13 0.47 -12.12
C SER A 45 -4.85 -0.15 -11.53
N LEU A 46 -5.00 -1.10 -10.59
CA LEU A 46 -3.87 -1.79 -9.98
C LEU A 46 -3.03 -2.57 -11.01
N VAL A 47 -3.63 -3.12 -12.07
CA VAL A 47 -2.86 -3.77 -13.16
C VAL A 47 -1.87 -2.80 -13.78
N HIS A 48 -2.29 -1.56 -14.04
CA HIS A 48 -1.41 -0.53 -14.58
C HIS A 48 -0.35 -0.10 -13.56
N CYS A 49 -0.73 0.04 -12.29
CA CYS A 49 0.23 0.37 -11.22
C CYS A 49 1.32 -0.69 -11.03
N LEU A 50 1.01 -1.96 -11.32
CA LEU A 50 1.95 -3.09 -11.22
C LEU A 50 2.71 -3.36 -12.53
N ALA A 51 2.47 -2.60 -13.60
CA ALA A 51 3.21 -2.73 -14.85
C ALA A 51 4.65 -2.23 -14.68
N PRO A 52 5.67 -2.86 -15.30
CA PRO A 52 7.08 -2.51 -15.09
C PRO A 52 7.41 -1.03 -15.29
N GLU A 53 6.69 -0.35 -16.18
CA GLU A 53 6.87 1.07 -16.51
C GLU A 53 6.41 2.00 -15.38
N LEU A 54 5.40 1.59 -14.61
CA LEU A 54 4.76 2.39 -13.57
C LEU A 54 4.97 1.86 -12.14
N GLU A 55 5.48 0.64 -11.98
CA GLU A 55 5.68 -0.05 -10.70
C GLU A 55 6.48 0.81 -9.71
N SER A 56 7.62 1.36 -10.14
CA SER A 56 8.47 2.21 -9.28
C SER A 56 7.74 3.47 -8.81
N ARG A 57 7.07 4.18 -9.73
CA ARG A 57 6.36 5.43 -9.40
C ARG A 57 5.15 5.18 -8.51
N SER A 58 4.41 4.11 -8.78
CA SER A 58 3.26 3.70 -7.98
C SER A 58 3.69 3.35 -6.56
N LEU A 59 4.82 2.66 -6.42
CA LEU A 59 5.42 2.37 -5.12
C LEU A 59 5.85 3.64 -4.37
N ASP A 60 6.49 4.60 -5.05
CA ASP A 60 6.94 5.85 -4.44
C ASP A 60 5.77 6.68 -3.90
N ILE A 61 4.65 6.73 -4.64
CA ILE A 61 3.42 7.39 -4.20
C ILE A 61 2.80 6.63 -3.01
N ALA A 62 2.65 5.31 -3.13
CA ALA A 62 2.09 4.47 -2.07
C ALA A 62 2.90 4.57 -0.76
N SER A 63 4.22 4.74 -0.86
CA SER A 63 5.12 4.87 0.29
C SER A 63 5.00 6.19 1.05
N GLN A 64 4.45 7.23 0.41
CA GLN A 64 4.17 8.52 1.04
C GLN A 64 2.79 8.56 1.70
N CYS A 65 1.96 7.55 1.44
CA CYS A 65 0.62 7.44 2.01
C CYS A 65 0.67 6.73 3.38
N LYS A 66 -0.13 7.22 4.33
CA LYS A 66 -0.36 6.54 5.61
C LYS A 66 -1.18 5.26 5.44
N ALA A 67 -1.99 5.18 4.38
CA ALA A 67 -2.79 3.99 4.06
C ALA A 67 -2.95 3.80 2.54
N VAL A 68 -3.00 2.53 2.12
CA VAL A 68 -3.26 2.10 0.75
C VAL A 68 -4.39 1.09 0.77
N ILE A 69 -5.47 1.37 0.04
CA ILE A 69 -6.64 0.50 -0.04
C ILE A 69 -6.78 0.00 -1.49
N CYS A 70 -6.54 -1.28 -1.69
CA CYS A 70 -6.78 -1.94 -2.97
C CYS A 70 -8.17 -2.59 -2.97
N CYS A 71 -9.10 -2.12 -3.79
CA CYS A 71 -10.47 -2.60 -3.83
C CYS A 71 -10.76 -3.42 -5.10
N ARG A 72 -11.67 -4.41 -5.01
CA ARG A 72 -12.06 -5.29 -6.13
C ARG A 72 -10.87 -5.98 -6.81
N VAL A 73 -9.93 -6.47 -6.02
CA VAL A 73 -8.73 -7.17 -6.49
C VAL A 73 -8.93 -8.68 -6.57
N THR A 74 -8.24 -9.33 -7.50
CA THR A 74 -8.20 -10.80 -7.62
C THR A 74 -7.21 -11.42 -6.61
N PRO A 75 -7.33 -12.72 -6.27
CA PRO A 75 -6.35 -13.41 -5.43
C PRO A 75 -4.90 -13.26 -5.92
N LEU A 76 -4.69 -13.30 -7.25
CA LEU A 76 -3.38 -13.09 -7.85
C LEU A 76 -2.87 -11.66 -7.63
N GLN A 77 -3.72 -10.66 -7.81
CA GLN A 77 -3.34 -9.26 -7.60
C GLN A 77 -2.95 -8.97 -6.15
N LYS A 78 -3.61 -9.58 -5.16
CA LYS A 78 -3.21 -9.48 -3.76
C LYS A 78 -1.78 -9.98 -3.54
N ALA A 79 -1.43 -11.14 -4.10
CA ALA A 79 -0.09 -11.70 -4.02
C ALA A 79 0.96 -10.83 -4.71
N LEU A 80 0.66 -10.29 -5.90
CA LEU A 80 1.58 -9.41 -6.64
C LEU A 80 1.92 -8.13 -5.85
N VAL A 81 0.95 -7.55 -5.15
CA VAL A 81 1.20 -6.40 -4.27
C VAL A 81 2.18 -6.76 -3.15
N VAL A 82 1.99 -7.91 -2.50
CA VAL A 82 2.91 -8.37 -1.43
C VAL A 82 4.32 -8.59 -1.97
N GLU A 83 4.47 -9.26 -3.12
CA GLU A 83 5.77 -9.51 -3.75
C GLU A 83 6.48 -8.22 -4.16
N LEU A 84 5.74 -7.24 -4.68
CA LEU A 84 6.27 -5.90 -4.98
C LEU A 84 6.88 -5.26 -3.73
N ILE A 85 6.11 -5.17 -2.64
CA ILE A 85 6.56 -4.53 -1.40
C ILE A 85 7.76 -5.29 -0.81
N LYS A 86 7.68 -6.61 -0.79
CA LYS A 86 8.74 -7.51 -0.31
C LYS A 86 10.06 -7.29 -1.05
N ARG A 87 10.03 -7.25 -2.38
CA ARG A 87 11.22 -7.01 -3.21
C ARG A 87 11.76 -5.60 -3.04
N ALA A 88 10.89 -4.60 -2.99
CA ALA A 88 11.31 -3.20 -3.10
C ALA A 88 11.71 -2.56 -1.77
N LYS A 89 11.07 -2.93 -0.64
CA LYS A 89 11.30 -2.27 0.65
C LYS A 89 12.29 -3.00 1.57
N LYS A 90 12.71 -4.22 1.22
CA LYS A 90 13.59 -5.07 2.07
C LYS A 90 13.08 -5.18 3.52
N ALA A 91 11.76 -5.06 3.71
CA ALA A 91 11.10 -5.14 5.00
C ALA A 91 10.42 -6.49 5.16
N VAL A 92 10.25 -6.94 6.40
CA VAL A 92 9.43 -8.11 6.70
C VAL A 92 7.98 -7.78 6.37
N THR A 93 7.35 -8.66 5.61
CA THR A 93 5.95 -8.50 5.18
C THR A 93 5.11 -9.56 5.85
N LEU A 94 3.96 -9.14 6.37
CA LEU A 94 2.94 -10.02 6.93
C LEU A 94 1.68 -9.92 6.10
N ALA A 95 1.10 -11.07 5.75
CA ALA A 95 -0.21 -11.14 5.12
C ALA A 95 -1.17 -11.93 6.00
N ILE A 96 -2.41 -11.43 6.10
CA ILE A 96 -3.48 -12.03 6.89
C ILE A 96 -4.73 -12.20 6.03
N GLY A 97 -5.44 -13.31 6.23
CA GLY A 97 -6.70 -13.59 5.55
C GLY A 97 -7.47 -14.75 6.18
N ASP A 98 -8.72 -14.94 5.79
CA ASP A 98 -9.64 -15.92 6.36
C ASP A 98 -10.16 -16.93 5.32
N GLY A 99 -10.12 -16.58 4.03
CA GLY A 99 -10.68 -17.37 2.94
C GLY A 99 -9.67 -17.90 1.92
N ALA A 100 -10.17 -18.71 0.99
CA ALA A 100 -9.36 -19.26 -0.12
C ALA A 100 -8.76 -18.16 -1.03
N ASN A 101 -9.40 -16.99 -1.09
CA ASN A 101 -8.95 -15.85 -1.88
C ASN A 101 -7.65 -15.22 -1.38
N ASP A 102 -7.26 -15.50 -0.14
CA ASP A 102 -6.07 -14.92 0.49
C ASP A 102 -4.88 -15.87 0.49
N VAL A 103 -5.08 -17.15 0.15
CA VAL A 103 -4.03 -18.19 0.21
C VAL A 103 -2.77 -17.78 -0.55
N SER A 104 -2.90 -17.25 -1.77
CA SER A 104 -1.74 -16.81 -2.56
C SER A 104 -1.04 -15.59 -1.94
N MET A 105 -1.79 -14.67 -1.33
CA MET A 105 -1.24 -13.50 -0.65
C MET A 105 -0.50 -13.90 0.63
N ILE A 106 -1.08 -14.82 1.42
CA ILE A 106 -0.50 -15.40 2.64
C ILE A 106 0.84 -16.07 2.31
N LYS A 107 0.88 -16.90 1.27
CA LYS A 107 2.09 -17.61 0.86
C LYS A 107 3.19 -16.72 0.27
N ALA A 108 2.84 -15.57 -0.29
CA ALA A 108 3.80 -14.62 -0.85
C ALA A 108 4.54 -13.83 0.24
N ALA A 109 3.88 -13.58 1.38
CA ALA A 109 4.47 -12.83 2.49
C ALA A 109 5.63 -13.58 3.15
N HIS A 110 6.40 -12.89 4.00
CA HIS A 110 7.38 -13.56 4.85
C HIS A 110 6.70 -14.31 6.00
N ILE A 111 5.59 -13.76 6.50
CA ILE A 111 4.79 -14.34 7.57
C ILE A 111 3.33 -14.36 7.11
N GLY A 112 2.75 -15.55 7.06
CA GLY A 112 1.35 -15.77 6.77
C GLY A 112 0.53 -16.00 8.04
N VAL A 113 -0.58 -15.26 8.19
CA VAL A 113 -1.53 -15.44 9.30
C VAL A 113 -2.91 -15.81 8.78
N GLY A 114 -3.44 -16.96 9.22
CA GLY A 114 -4.76 -17.43 8.85
C GLY A 114 -5.77 -17.15 9.96
N ILE A 115 -6.84 -16.42 9.66
CA ILE A 115 -7.95 -16.25 10.58
C ILE A 115 -8.90 -17.44 10.43
N SER A 116 -9.19 -18.11 11.54
CA SER A 116 -10.21 -19.17 11.57
C SER A 116 -11.60 -18.56 11.40
N GLY A 117 -12.19 -18.71 10.21
CA GLY A 117 -13.46 -18.09 9.82
C GLY A 117 -14.49 -19.07 9.25
N GLN A 118 -15.65 -18.52 8.88
CA GLN A 118 -16.77 -19.27 8.29
C GLN A 118 -16.56 -19.60 6.81
N GLU A 119 -15.62 -18.93 6.13
CA GLU A 119 -15.32 -19.14 4.70
C GLU A 119 -14.50 -20.41 4.41
N GLY A 120 -14.14 -21.15 5.46
CA GLY A 120 -13.42 -22.43 5.39
C GLY A 120 -12.03 -22.37 5.99
N LEU A 121 -11.33 -23.51 5.98
CA LEU A 121 -10.02 -23.67 6.63
C LEU A 121 -8.84 -23.36 5.70
N GLN A 122 -9.08 -22.85 4.49
CA GLN A 122 -8.03 -22.73 3.47
C GLN A 122 -6.92 -21.74 3.86
N ALA A 123 -7.27 -20.56 4.38
CA ALA A 123 -6.29 -19.59 4.85
C ALA A 123 -5.49 -20.13 6.05
N VAL A 124 -6.16 -20.79 7.00
CA VAL A 124 -5.56 -21.42 8.19
C VAL A 124 -4.55 -22.51 7.80
N LEU A 125 -4.92 -23.40 6.89
CA LEU A 125 -4.06 -24.48 6.43
C LEU A 125 -2.87 -23.98 5.59
N ALA A 126 -2.98 -22.79 5.01
CA ALA A 126 -1.94 -22.17 4.20
C ALA A 126 -1.01 -21.22 4.99
N SER A 127 -1.32 -20.92 6.25
CA SER A 127 -0.64 -19.92 7.07
C SER A 127 0.39 -20.51 8.04
N ASP A 128 1.40 -19.72 8.42
CA ASP A 128 2.40 -20.08 9.44
C ASP A 128 1.81 -20.04 10.85
N TYR A 129 0.95 -19.05 11.11
CA TYR A 129 0.21 -18.89 12.36
C TYR A 129 -1.28 -18.82 12.10
N SER A 130 -2.07 -19.38 13.01
CA SER A 130 -3.53 -19.20 12.98
C SER A 130 -4.05 -18.55 14.25
N ILE A 131 -4.97 -17.60 14.08
CA ILE A 131 -5.67 -16.92 15.15
C ILE A 131 -7.19 -16.97 14.91
N ALA A 132 -7.97 -16.94 15.99
CA ALA A 132 -9.43 -16.99 15.86
C ALA A 132 -10.06 -15.65 15.43
N GLN A 133 -9.41 -14.51 15.73
CA GLN A 133 -9.93 -13.18 15.46
C GLN A 133 -8.78 -12.19 15.24
N PHE A 134 -9.01 -11.17 14.41
CA PHE A 134 -8.01 -10.15 14.09
C PHE A 134 -7.41 -9.45 15.32
N ARG A 135 -8.21 -9.23 16.38
CA ARG A 135 -7.74 -8.59 17.63
C ARG A 135 -6.58 -9.33 18.32
N PHE A 136 -6.39 -10.61 18.03
CA PHE A 136 -5.27 -11.39 18.60
C PHE A 136 -3.95 -11.17 17.85
N LEU A 137 -3.98 -10.54 16.68
CA LEU A 137 -2.78 -10.18 15.93
C LEU A 137 -1.89 -9.21 16.71
N GLU A 138 -2.48 -8.27 17.45
CA GLU A 138 -1.73 -7.33 18.29
C GLU A 138 -0.87 -8.05 19.31
N ARG A 139 -1.45 -8.99 20.07
CA ARG A 139 -0.70 -9.79 21.05
C ARG A 139 0.33 -10.69 20.38
N LEU A 140 -0.03 -11.31 19.24
CA LEU A 140 0.90 -12.12 18.46
C LEU A 140 2.15 -11.33 18.09
N LEU A 141 2.00 -10.09 17.62
CA LEU A 141 3.12 -9.27 17.18
C LEU A 141 3.87 -8.58 18.32
N LEU A 142 3.16 -7.98 19.28
CA LEU A 142 3.77 -7.10 20.28
C LEU A 142 4.26 -7.83 21.54
N VAL A 143 3.85 -9.09 21.75
CA VAL A 143 4.28 -9.90 22.90
C VAL A 143 5.13 -11.10 22.47
N HIS A 144 4.83 -11.71 21.33
CA HIS A 144 5.51 -12.93 20.87
C HIS A 144 6.46 -12.71 19.69
N GLY A 145 6.36 -11.55 19.02
CA GLY A 145 7.14 -11.21 17.83
C GLY A 145 8.58 -10.78 18.10
#